data_AF-A0A919RID9-F1
#
_entry.id   AF-A0A919RID9-F1
#
_cell.length_a   1.000
_cell.length_b   1.000
_cell.length_c   1.000
_cell.angle_alpha   90.00
_cell.angle_beta   90.00
_cell.angle_gamma   90.00
#
_symmetry.space_group_name_H-M   'P 1'
#
loop_
_entity.id
_entity.type
_entity.pdbx_description
1 polymer ?
#
loop_
_entity_poly.entity_id
_entity_poly.type
_entity_poly.pdbx_seq_one_letter_code
_entity_poly.pdbx_strand_id
1 'polypeptide(L)' 'MNLCSIGARGAAATDATVVEIGANDADELARYLLGLGIPLRVLSPDDVREALFRRVLGPESWPQ' A
#
# COMPACT_ATOMS: atom_id res chain seq x y z
N MET A 1 -18.56 -9.35 -16.59
CA MET A 1 -18.09 -10.31 -15.58
C MET A 1 -16.63 -10.57 -15.89
N ASN A 2 -15.71 -9.79 -15.31
CA ASN A 2 -14.28 -9.88 -15.62
C ASN A 2 -13.55 -10.45 -14.42
N LEU A 3 -13.17 -11.73 -14.52
CA LEU A 3 -12.14 -12.35 -13.70
C LEU A 3 -10.79 -11.75 -14.10
N CYS A 4 -10.01 -11.22 -13.15
CA CYS A 4 -8.59 -10.98 -13.36
C CYS A 4 -7.81 -11.77 -12.30
N SER A 5 -6.90 -12.61 -12.79
CA SER A 5 -6.37 -13.82 -12.15
C SER A 5 -5.37 -13.56 -11.03
N ILE A 6 -5.34 -14.50 -10.08
CA ILE A 6 -4.39 -14.62 -8.96
C ILE A 6 -3.01 -15.10 -9.48
N GLY A 7 -1.92 -14.43 -9.07
CA GLY A 7 -0.65 -15.10 -8.74
C GLY A 7 0.66 -14.59 -9.37
N ALA A 8 1.56 -14.06 -8.52
CA ALA A 8 2.98 -14.38 -8.55
C ALA A 8 3.58 -14.22 -7.14
N ARG A 9 3.93 -15.34 -6.49
CA ARG A 9 4.67 -15.39 -5.23
C ARG A 9 6.11 -14.95 -5.49
N GLY A 10 6.42 -13.70 -5.20
CA GLY A 10 7.80 -13.27 -4.95
C GLY A 10 8.18 -13.71 -3.54
N ALA A 11 9.22 -14.52 -3.39
CA ALA A 11 9.72 -14.92 -2.09
C ALA A 11 10.07 -13.65 -1.29
N ALA A 12 9.28 -13.35 -0.26
CA ALA A 12 9.59 -12.29 0.66
C ALA A 12 10.90 -12.68 1.37
N ALA A 13 11.87 -11.77 1.43
CA ALA A 13 13.08 -11.97 2.21
C ALA A 13 12.70 -12.41 3.64
N THR A 14 13.53 -13.27 4.24
CA THR A 14 13.25 -14.18 5.37
C THR A 14 12.64 -13.57 6.65
N ASP A 15 12.41 -12.25 6.70
CA ASP A 15 11.83 -11.51 7.84
C ASP A 15 10.56 -10.71 7.47
N ALA A 16 10.00 -10.91 6.29
CA ALA A 16 8.84 -10.17 5.82
C ALA A 16 7.55 -10.99 5.98
N THR A 17 6.60 -10.47 6.75
CA THR A 17 5.24 -11.01 6.82
C THR A 17 4.46 -10.49 5.60
N VAL A 18 4.05 -11.39 4.72
CA VAL A 18 3.15 -11.05 3.60
C VAL A 18 1.72 -11.08 4.12
N VAL A 19 1.03 -9.94 4.06
CA VAL A 19 -0.37 -9.81 4.45
C VAL A 19 -1.16 -9.36 3.23
N GLU A 20 -2.21 -10.09 2.89
CA GLU A 20 -3.18 -9.64 1.89
C GLU A 20 -4.24 -8.80 2.59
N ILE A 21 -4.34 -7.53 2.19
CA ILE A 21 -5.34 -6.61 2.70
C ILE A 21 -6.23 -6.21 1.52
N GLY A 22 -7.48 -6.66 1.56
CA GLY A 22 -8.51 -6.16 0.63
C GLY A 22 -8.95 -4.77 1.06
N ALA A 23 -8.97 -3.83 0.11
CA ALA A 23 -9.60 -2.53 0.26
C ALA A 23 -10.40 -2.22 -1.01
N ASN A 24 -11.43 -1.40 -0.90
CA ASN A 24 -12.20 -0.99 -2.06
C ASN A 24 -11.36 -0.12 -3.01
N ASP A 25 -10.46 0.69 -2.44
CA ASP A 25 -9.55 1.57 -3.15
C ASP A 25 -8.27 1.87 -2.33
N ALA A 26 -7.28 2.47 -2.98
CA ALA A 26 -5.99 2.80 -2.38
C ALA A 26 -6.09 3.85 -1.25
N ASP A 27 -7.09 4.73 -1.31
CA ASP A 27 -7.32 5.79 -0.33
C ASP A 27 -7.87 5.20 0.99
N GLU A 28 -8.77 4.23 0.91
CA GLU A 28 -9.24 3.46 2.06
C GLU A 28 -8.11 2.66 2.71
N LEU A 29 -7.31 1.96 1.90
CA LEU A 29 -6.17 1.20 2.41
C LEU A 29 -5.14 2.09 3.09
N ALA A 30 -4.83 3.25 2.51
CA ALA A 30 -3.94 4.23 3.13
C ALA A 30 -4.46 4.69 4.50
N ARG A 31 -5.78 4.91 4.63
CA ARG A 31 -6.39 5.26 5.93
C ARG A 31 -6.24 4.15 6.95
N TYR A 32 -6.47 2.91 6.56
CA TYR A 32 -6.30 1.74 7.44
C TYR A 32 -4.86 1.62 7.93
N LEU A 33 -3.89 1.70 7.00
CA LEU A 33 -2.47 1.58 7.32
C LEU A 33 -1.99 2.68 8.28
N LEU A 34 -2.42 3.93 8.08
CA LEU A 34 -2.10 5.02 9.02
C LEU A 34 -2.73 4.80 10.40
N GLY A 35 -3.91 4.17 10.45
CA GLY A 35 -4.58 3.82 11.71
C GLY A 35 -3.86 2.76 12.54
N LEU A 36 -2.94 1.98 11.95
CA LEU A 36 -2.17 0.97 12.68
C LEU A 36 -1.17 1.59 13.67
N GLY A 37 -0.79 2.86 13.47
CA GLY A 37 0.11 3.57 14.39
C GLY A 37 1.53 2.98 14.49
N ILE A 38 1.93 2.13 13.55
CA ILE A 38 3.26 1.53 13.48
C ILE A 38 4.05 2.06 12.26
N PRO A 39 5.39 2.18 12.35
CA PRO A 39 6.21 2.47 11.19
C PRO A 39 6.07 1.37 10.15
N LEU A 40 5.67 1.75 8.93
CA LEU A 40 5.47 0.82 7.81
C LEU A 40 6.11 1.37 6.54
N ARG A 41 6.60 0.47 5.67
CA ARG A 41 7.11 0.80 4.34
C ARG A 41 6.27 0.07 3.30
N VAL A 42 5.56 0.82 2.46
CA VAL A 42 4.84 0.26 1.31
C VAL A 42 5.80 0.14 0.13
N LEU A 43 6.06 -1.09 -0.30
CA LEU A 43 6.90 -1.38 -1.46
C LEU A 43 6.08 -1.39 -2.76
N SER A 44 4.86 -1.93 -2.69
CA SER A 44 3.85 -1.99 -3.76
C SER A 44 2.49 -2.24 -3.11
N PRO A 45 1.36 -1.98 -3.79
CA PRO A 45 1.21 -1.29 -5.09
C PRO A 45 1.56 0.19 -5.02
N ASP A 46 1.97 0.78 -6.15
CA ASP A 46 2.39 2.19 -6.22
C ASP A 46 1.25 3.14 -5.82
N ASP A 47 0.02 2.89 -6.28
CA ASP A 47 -1.16 3.72 -5.96
C ASP A 47 -1.40 3.89 -4.46
N VAL A 48 -1.16 2.83 -3.68
CA VAL A 48 -1.27 2.85 -2.20
C VAL A 48 -0.16 3.70 -1.60
N ARG A 49 1.05 3.59 -2.14
CA ARG A 49 2.18 4.42 -1.72
C ARG A 49 1.91 5.89 -2.01
N GLU A 50 1.37 6.23 -3.17
CA GLU A 50 0.97 7.61 -3.49
C GLU A 50 -0.14 8.11 -2.58
N ALA A 51 -1.17 7.29 -2.32
CA ALA A 51 -2.28 7.63 -1.43
C ALA A 51 -1.82 7.88 0.02
N LEU A 52 -0.81 7.16 0.49
CA LEU A 52 -0.14 7.42 1.77
C LEU A 52 0.65 8.71 1.73
N PHE A 53 1.46 8.93 0.69
CA PHE A 53 2.25 10.14 0.55
C PHE A 53 1.38 11.38 0.54
N ARG A 54 0.29 11.43 -0.24
CA ARG A 54 -0.66 12.56 -0.25
C ARG A 54 -1.24 12.93 1.13
N ARG A 55 -1.30 11.97 2.06
CA ARG A 55 -1.88 12.15 3.40
C ARG A 55 -0.84 12.53 4.45
N VAL A 56 0.37 12.01 4.34
CA VAL A 56 1.45 12.23 5.31
C VAL A 56 2.29 13.45 4.93
N LEU A 57 2.55 13.59 3.64
CA LEU A 57 3.31 14.67 3.04
C LEU A 57 2.29 15.58 2.36
N GLY A 58 2.23 16.85 2.77
CA GLY A 58 1.38 17.84 2.13
C GLY A 58 1.65 17.94 0.62
N PRO A 59 0.76 18.57 -0.15
CA PRO A 59 0.91 18.70 -1.61
C PRO A 59 2.24 19.37 -2.02
N GLU A 60 2.84 20.20 -1.16
CA GLU A 60 4.14 20.84 -1.40
C GLU A 60 5.35 19.89 -1.42
N SER A 61 5.21 18.65 -0.94
CA SER A 61 6.32 17.71 -0.77
C SER A 61 6.48 16.69 -1.91
N TRP A 62 5.72 16.82 -3.00
CA TRP A 62 5.78 15.91 -4.14
C TRP A 62 6.98 16.22 -5.06
N PRO A 63 7.89 15.26 -5.34
CA PRO A 63 8.92 15.44 -6.36
C PRO A 63 8.29 15.49 -7.76
N GLN A 64 8.63 16.52 -8.54
CA GLN A 64 8.20 16.69 -9.94
C GLN A 64 8.62 15.50 -10.81
#